data_AF-A0A453FRU2-F1
#
_entry.id   AF-A0A453FRU2-F1
#
_cell.length_a   1.000
_cell.length_b   1.000
_cell.length_c   1.000
_cell.angle_alpha   90.00
_cell.angle_beta   90.00
_cell.angle_gamma   90.00
#
_symmetry.space_group_name_H-M   'P 1'
#
loop_
_entity.id
_entity.type
_entity.pdbx_description
1 polymer ?
#
loop_
_entity_poly.entity_id
_entity_poly.type
_entity_poly.pdbx_seq_one_letter_code
_entity_poly.pdbx_strand_id
1 'polypeptide(L)'
;MLYNHVTRLEGNPICSKVKDMYCSNKKKHTTPTVLIAAIVPVVLVSFIVVMCILWKLCRKGSSGDQEDYATYEEETPLHIDIRRFTYAQLKLMTKDFQSIIGKGGFGIVYHGILENGDEVAVKVLMETSIAKSIDFLPEV
;
A
#
# COMPACT_ATOMS: atom_id res chain seq x y z
N MET A 1 -65.15 66.73 36.89
CA MET A 1 -63.95 66.79 36.03
C MET A 1 -63.43 65.36 35.94
N LEU A 2 -63.66 64.71 34.80
CA LEU A 2 -62.65 64.53 33.74
C LEU A 2 -61.64 63.47 34.25
N TYR A 3 -61.59 62.24 33.75
CA TYR A 3 -61.50 61.81 32.36
C TYR A 3 -61.78 60.28 32.45
N ASN A 4 -62.74 59.74 31.70
CA ASN A 4 -62.56 59.28 30.33
C ASN A 4 -61.80 57.95 30.23
N HIS A 5 -62.12 57.03 29.34
CA HIS A 5 -63.11 56.95 28.26
C HIS A 5 -62.76 55.63 27.54
N VAL A 6 -63.57 55.32 26.54
CA VAL A 6 -63.24 54.44 25.40
C VAL A 6 -63.51 52.96 25.72
N THR A 7 -64.71 52.41 25.44
CA THR A 7 -65.30 52.14 24.11
C THR A 7 -64.47 51.12 23.32
N ARG A 8 -64.98 50.17 22.56
CA ARG A 8 -66.31 49.86 22.02
C ARG A 8 -66.13 48.50 21.33
N LEU A 9 -67.20 47.71 21.38
CA LEU A 9 -67.88 47.06 20.25
C LEU A 9 -67.01 46.27 19.26
N GLU A 10 -67.15 44.94 19.21
CA GLU A 10 -68.21 44.21 18.50
C GLU A 10 -67.82 43.97 17.03
N GLY A 11 -67.80 42.70 16.63
CA GLY A 11 -67.72 42.30 15.23
C GLY A 11 -66.70 41.19 14.93
N ASN A 12 -67.16 39.94 14.95
CA ASN A 12 -66.56 38.85 14.17
C ASN A 12 -67.62 38.54 13.07
N PRO A 13 -67.30 38.40 11.76
CA PRO A 13 -66.75 37.13 11.24
C PRO A 13 -65.92 37.24 9.93
N ILE A 14 -65.55 36.07 9.38
CA ILE A 14 -65.20 35.74 7.98
C ILE A 14 -63.69 35.59 7.64
N CYS A 15 -63.25 34.35 7.78
CA CYS A 15 -62.64 33.50 6.76
C CYS A 15 -61.96 34.22 5.56
N SER A 16 -60.63 34.29 5.59
CA SER A 16 -59.84 34.05 4.39
C SER A 16 -58.84 32.93 4.67
N LYS A 17 -58.96 31.85 3.89
CA LYS A 17 -57.93 30.82 3.79
C LYS A 17 -56.68 31.45 3.20
N VAL A 18 -55.80 31.97 4.05
CA VAL A 18 -54.42 32.24 3.63
C VAL A 18 -53.64 30.94 3.78
N LYS A 19 -53.45 30.32 2.63
CA LYS A 19 -52.67 29.12 2.36
C LYS A 19 -51.26 29.25 2.94
N ASP A 20 -50.95 28.33 3.85
CA ASP A 20 -49.63 27.79 4.19
C ASP A 20 -48.41 28.56 3.72
N MET A 21 -47.73 29.29 4.63
CA MET A 21 -46.30 29.55 4.47
C MET A 21 -45.58 29.84 5.79
N TYR A 22 -45.71 28.95 6.78
CA TYR A 22 -44.59 28.81 7.72
C TYR A 22 -43.50 28.05 6.99
N CYS A 23 -42.48 28.77 6.52
CA CYS A 23 -41.26 28.22 5.94
C CYS A 23 -40.57 27.29 6.96
N SER A 24 -41.01 26.03 7.01
CA SER A 24 -40.23 24.97 7.61
C SER A 24 -39.04 24.74 6.66
N ASN A 25 -37.91 25.35 6.97
CA ASN A 25 -36.64 25.02 6.34
C ASN A 25 -36.27 23.60 6.80
N LYS A 26 -36.92 22.60 6.21
CA LYS A 26 -36.51 21.21 6.30
C LYS A 26 -35.23 21.16 5.48
N LYS A 27 -34.07 21.40 6.12
CA LYS A 27 -32.77 21.06 5.53
C LYS A 27 -32.85 19.58 5.18
N LYS A 28 -33.09 19.28 3.91
CA LYS A 28 -33.08 17.91 3.41
C LYS A 28 -31.65 17.40 3.57
N HIS A 29 -31.46 16.35 4.35
CA HIS A 29 -30.21 15.57 4.43
C HIS A 29 -29.84 14.89 3.10
N THR A 30 -30.48 15.25 1.98
CA THR A 30 -30.16 14.76 0.65
C THR A 30 -28.85 15.36 0.12
N THR A 31 -28.44 16.55 0.56
CA THR A 31 -27.17 17.15 0.14
C THR A 31 -25.93 16.42 0.69
N PRO A 32 -25.82 16.05 1.99
CA PRO A 32 -24.66 15.26 2.44
C PRO A 32 -24.65 13.86 1.81
N THR A 33 -25.80 13.20 1.63
CA THR A 33 -25.85 11.86 1.03
C THR A 33 -25.42 11.87 -0.44
N VAL A 34 -25.82 12.88 -1.22
CA VAL A 34 -25.40 13.02 -2.62
C VAL A 34 -23.91 13.34 -2.74
N LEU A 35 -23.35 14.15 -1.84
CA LEU A 35 -21.92 14.44 -1.81
C LEU A 35 -21.09 13.18 -1.47
N ILE A 36 -21.51 12.42 -0.46
CA ILE A 36 -20.83 11.16 -0.08
C ILE A 36 -20.91 10.14 -1.22
N ALA A 37 -22.07 9.99 -1.86
CA ALA A 37 -22.25 9.07 -2.98
C ALA A 37 -21.35 9.38 -4.19
N ALA A 38 -20.97 10.64 -4.40
CA ALA A 38 -20.04 11.05 -5.45
C ALA A 38 -18.57 10.88 -5.04
N ILE A 39 -18.22 11.14 -3.78
CA ILE A 39 -16.82 11.12 -3.31
C ILE A 39 -16.31 9.68 -3.13
N VAL A 40 -17.13 8.80 -2.58
CA VAL A 40 -16.77 7.40 -2.31
C VAL A 40 -16.24 6.66 -3.56
N PRO A 41 -16.90 6.67 -4.72
CA PRO A 41 -16.39 5.97 -5.90
C PRO A 41 -15.09 6.59 -6.42
N VAL A 42 -14.92 7.91 -6.33
CA VAL A 42 -13.69 8.58 -6.77
C VAL A 42 -12.51 8.16 -5.89
N VAL A 43 -12.70 8.09 -4.58
CA VAL A 43 -11.67 7.64 -3.64
C VAL A 43 -11.34 6.16 -3.86
N LEU A 44 -12.34 5.30 -4.06
CA LEU A 44 -12.12 3.87 -4.33
C LEU A 44 -11.34 3.65 -5.63
N VAL A 45 -11.71 4.34 -6.72
CA VAL A 45 -11.01 4.24 -8.01
C VAL A 45 -9.58 4.77 -7.88
N SER A 46 -9.38 5.92 -7.21
CA SER A 46 -8.05 6.45 -6.91
C SER A 46 -7.19 5.44 -6.15
N PHE A 47 -7.75 4.82 -5.10
CA PHE A 47 -7.04 3.81 -4.31
C PHE A 47 -6.68 2.58 -5.15
N ILE A 48 -7.59 2.09 -5.99
CA ILE A 48 -7.33 0.96 -6.91
C ILE A 48 -6.23 1.32 -7.92
N VAL A 49 -6.25 2.53 -8.49
CA VAL A 49 -5.23 2.99 -9.44
C VAL A 49 -3.87 3.10 -8.75
N VAL A 50 -3.80 3.69 -7.55
CA VAL A 50 -2.57 3.76 -6.75
C VAL A 50 -2.08 2.36 -6.41
N MET A 51 -2.93 1.44 -5.95
CA MET A 51 -2.57 0.04 -5.69
C MET A 51 -2.07 -0.67 -6.96
N CYS A 52 -2.70 -0.44 -8.12
CA CYS A 52 -2.25 -1.00 -9.39
C CYS A 52 -0.91 -0.41 -9.84
N ILE A 53 -0.68 0.89 -9.65
CA ILE A 53 0.59 1.56 -9.93
C ILE A 53 1.66 1.02 -8.99
N LEU A 54 1.40 0.95 -7.68
CA LEU A 54 2.32 0.39 -6.71
C LEU A 54 2.62 -1.08 -7.02
N TRP A 55 1.61 -1.90 -7.37
CA TRP A 55 1.88 -3.25 -7.84
C TRP A 55 2.68 -3.28 -9.12
N LYS A 56 2.40 -2.42 -10.10
CA LYS A 56 3.18 -2.34 -11.35
C LYS A 56 4.60 -1.85 -11.08
N LEU A 57 4.82 -0.92 -10.17
CA LEU A 57 6.14 -0.37 -9.81
C LEU A 57 6.92 -1.34 -8.92
N CYS A 58 6.30 -1.96 -7.92
CA CYS A 58 6.90 -3.00 -7.10
C CYS A 58 7.16 -4.29 -7.90
N ARG A 59 6.32 -4.62 -8.88
CA ARG A 59 6.50 -5.77 -9.78
C ARG A 59 7.38 -5.45 -10.99
N LYS A 60 7.58 -4.17 -11.31
CA LYS A 60 8.63 -3.62 -12.19
C LYS A 60 9.82 -3.11 -11.34
N GLY A 61 9.98 -3.62 -10.12
CA GLY A 61 11.17 -3.43 -9.31
C GLY A 61 12.28 -4.35 -9.80
N SER A 62 12.69 -4.18 -11.05
CA SER A 62 13.94 -4.69 -11.60
C SER A 62 14.63 -3.52 -12.28
N SER A 63 15.01 -2.51 -11.49
CA SER A 63 15.86 -1.34 -11.81
C SER A 63 15.73 -0.36 -10.63
N GLY A 64 16.71 -0.07 -9.79
CA GLY A 64 18.07 -0.55 -9.64
C GLY A 64 18.62 0.02 -8.33
N ASP A 65 19.52 -0.73 -7.71
CA ASP A 65 20.66 -0.15 -6.99
C ASP A 65 21.86 -0.92 -7.53
N GLN A 66 22.57 -0.23 -8.42
CA GLN A 66 23.89 -0.67 -8.87
C GLN A 66 24.83 -0.45 -7.70
N GLU A 67 24.94 -1.44 -6.82
CA GLU A 67 26.14 -1.59 -6.01
C GLU A 67 27.21 -2.22 -6.89
N ASP A 68 28.05 -1.34 -7.43
CA ASP A 68 29.31 -1.65 -8.08
C ASP A 68 30.20 -2.45 -7.12
N TYR A 69 30.22 -3.77 -7.26
CA TYR A 69 31.21 -4.63 -6.63
C TYR A 69 31.94 -5.43 -7.72
N ALA A 70 33.20 -5.05 -7.88
CA ALA A 70 34.21 -5.46 -8.84
C ALA A 70 33.96 -6.77 -9.60
N THR A 71 34.08 -6.66 -10.92
CA THR A 71 34.46 -7.75 -11.82
C THR A 71 35.79 -8.34 -11.34
N TYR A 72 35.78 -9.60 -10.94
CA TYR A 72 36.97 -10.45 -10.94
C TYR A 72 36.82 -11.35 -12.16
N GLU A 73 37.37 -10.91 -13.28
CA GLU A 73 37.66 -11.83 -14.39
C GLU A 73 38.88 -12.64 -13.97
N GLU A 74 38.64 -13.85 -13.47
CA GLU A 74 39.68 -14.86 -13.38
C GLU A 74 39.41 -15.89 -14.48
N GLU A 75 40.21 -15.78 -15.52
CA GLU A 75 40.31 -16.65 -16.69
C GLU A 75 40.63 -18.08 -16.22
N THR A 76 39.62 -18.86 -15.85
CA THR A 76 39.76 -20.27 -15.46
C THR A 76 39.21 -21.19 -16.56
N PRO A 77 39.89 -22.32 -16.88
CA PRO A 77 39.57 -23.16 -18.02
C PRO A 77 38.38 -24.12 -17.77
N LEU A 78 37.59 -23.88 -16.73
CA LEU A 78 36.39 -24.65 -16.39
C LEU A 78 35.23 -23.67 -16.34
N HIS A 79 34.26 -23.86 -17.24
CA HIS A 79 33.12 -22.97 -17.47
C HIS A 79 32.14 -22.99 -16.28
N ILE A 80 32.54 -22.41 -15.16
CA ILE A 80 31.67 -22.14 -14.02
C ILE A 80 30.91 -20.86 -14.38
N ASP A 81 29.62 -21.00 -14.70
CA ASP A 81 28.74 -19.86 -14.93
C ASP A 81 28.41 -19.20 -13.57
N ILE A 82 29.28 -18.28 -13.15
CA ILE A 82 29.08 -17.50 -11.92
C ILE A 82 28.01 -16.43 -12.19
N ARG A 83 26.76 -16.80 -11.93
CA ARG A 83 25.62 -15.89 -12.06
C ARG A 83 25.42 -15.08 -10.78
N ARG A 84 25.39 -13.74 -10.91
CA ARG A 84 25.04 -12.82 -9.83
C ARG A 84 23.51 -12.70 -9.70
N PHE A 85 23.01 -12.74 -8.46
CA PHE A 85 21.59 -12.54 -8.14
C PHE A 85 21.43 -11.33 -7.24
N THR A 86 20.43 -10.51 -7.54
CA THR A 86 20.01 -9.41 -6.67
C THR A 86 19.25 -9.94 -5.45
N TYR A 87 19.25 -9.19 -4.34
CA TYR A 87 18.46 -9.56 -3.16
C TYR A 87 16.97 -9.78 -3.48
N ALA A 88 16.40 -8.99 -4.39
CA ALA A 88 15.02 -9.16 -4.83
C ALA A 88 14.79 -10.50 -5.54
N GLN A 89 15.73 -10.95 -6.36
CA GLN A 89 15.68 -12.28 -6.99
C GLN A 89 15.82 -13.39 -5.94
N LEU A 90 16.75 -13.26 -4.99
CA LEU A 90 16.89 -14.20 -3.87
C LEU A 90 15.60 -14.29 -3.05
N LYS A 91 14.97 -13.16 -2.76
CA LYS A 91 13.69 -13.08 -2.05
C LYS A 91 12.56 -13.75 -2.83
N LEU A 92 12.49 -13.53 -4.14
CA LEU A 92 11.49 -14.16 -5.01
C LEU A 92 11.65 -15.68 -5.05
N MET A 93 12.86 -16.17 -5.34
CA MET A 93 13.12 -17.60 -5.50
C MET A 93 12.96 -18.37 -4.19
N THR A 94 13.21 -17.73 -3.04
CA THR A 94 13.02 -18.31 -1.70
C THR A 94 11.63 -18.09 -1.11
N LYS A 95 10.70 -17.47 -1.86
CA LYS A 95 9.35 -17.09 -1.39
C LYS A 95 9.42 -16.30 -0.08
N ASP A 96 10.14 -15.18 -0.07
CA ASP A 96 10.40 -14.35 1.11
C ASP A 96 11.16 -15.08 2.24
N PHE A 97 12.13 -15.93 1.89
CA PHE A 97 12.94 -16.70 2.84
C PHE A 97 12.09 -17.57 3.79
N GLN A 98 11.02 -18.18 3.28
CA GLN A 98 10.07 -18.94 4.12
C GLN A 98 10.56 -20.34 4.50
N SER A 99 11.21 -21.04 3.57
CA SER A 99 11.56 -22.46 3.76
C SER A 99 13.03 -22.61 4.13
N ILE A 100 13.30 -22.91 5.41
CA ILE A 100 14.64 -23.14 5.92
C ILE A 100 15.00 -24.61 5.76
N ILE A 101 16.12 -24.89 5.11
CA ILE A 101 16.67 -26.24 4.93
C ILE A 101 17.92 -26.48 5.76
N GLY A 102 18.52 -25.44 6.35
CA GLY A 102 19.65 -25.59 7.26
C GLY A 102 19.90 -24.35 8.13
N LYS A 103 20.47 -24.58 9.32
CA LYS A 103 20.95 -23.51 10.22
C LYS A 103 22.29 -23.93 10.80
N GLY A 104 23.25 -23.01 10.86
CA GLY A 104 24.54 -23.24 11.49
C GLY A 104 25.19 -21.94 11.96
N GLY A 105 26.38 -22.01 12.56
CA GLY A 105 27.09 -20.82 13.07
C GLY A 105 27.50 -19.80 12.00
N PHE A 106 27.34 -20.19 10.73
CA PHE A 106 27.69 -19.41 9.56
C PHE A 106 26.49 -18.73 8.91
N GLY A 107 25.27 -19.06 9.34
CA GLY A 107 24.06 -18.52 8.73
C GLY A 107 22.92 -19.52 8.58
N ILE A 108 21.92 -19.10 7.81
CA ILE A 108 20.70 -19.85 7.53
C ILE A 108 20.66 -20.19 6.04
N VAL A 109 20.35 -21.44 5.72
CA VAL A 109 20.18 -21.92 4.35
C VAL A 109 18.70 -22.07 4.07
N TYR A 110 18.23 -21.41 3.02
CA TYR A 110 16.84 -21.44 2.55
C TYR A 110 16.73 -22.23 1.26
N HIS A 111 15.60 -22.90 1.06
CA HIS A 111 15.24 -23.49 -0.21
C HIS A 111 14.74 -22.42 -1.18
N GLY A 112 15.20 -22.45 -2.43
CA GLY A 112 14.72 -21.61 -3.50
C GLY A 112 14.51 -22.37 -4.80
N ILE A 113 13.78 -21.76 -5.73
CA ILE A 113 13.54 -22.29 -7.08
C ILE A 113 13.80 -21.18 -8.10
N LEU A 114 14.70 -21.41 -9.05
CA LEU A 114 14.97 -20.47 -10.15
C LEU A 114 13.81 -20.40 -11.13
N GLU A 115 13.81 -19.38 -12.00
CA GLU A 115 12.78 -19.21 -13.04
C GLU A 115 12.71 -20.39 -14.03
N ASN A 116 13.81 -21.11 -14.21
CA ASN A 116 13.88 -22.31 -15.06
C ASN A 116 13.39 -23.58 -14.35
N GLY A 117 13.02 -23.49 -13.06
CA GLY A 117 12.54 -24.61 -12.25
C GLY A 117 13.61 -25.33 -11.44
N ASP A 118 14.89 -24.92 -11.53
CA ASP A 118 15.97 -25.56 -10.79
C ASP A 118 15.89 -25.25 -9.29
N GLU A 119 16.03 -26.28 -8.47
CA GLU A 119 16.07 -26.15 -7.02
C GLU A 119 17.46 -25.68 -6.56
N VAL A 120 17.49 -24.74 -5.62
CA VAL A 120 18.73 -24.16 -5.08
C VAL A 120 18.68 -23.97 -3.58
N ALA A 121 19.88 -23.91 -2.98
CA ALA A 121 20.09 -23.58 -1.59
C ALA A 121 20.67 -22.16 -1.46
N VAL A 122 19.97 -21.27 -0.77
CA VAL A 122 20.37 -19.87 -0.55
C VAL A 122 20.89 -19.70 0.86
N LYS A 123 22.21 -19.56 1.02
CA LYS A 123 22.84 -19.35 2.32
C LYS A 123 22.94 -17.86 2.64
N VAL A 124 22.20 -17.43 3.66
CA VAL A 124 22.27 -16.08 4.22
C VAL A 124 23.23 -16.09 5.39
N LEU A 125 24.34 -15.38 5.26
CA LEU A 125 25.36 -15.29 6.30
C LEU A 125 24.87 -14.39 7.44
N MET A 126 25.11 -14.81 8.68
CA MET A 126 24.80 -14.00 9.86
C MET A 126 26.02 -13.16 10.23
N GLU A 127 25.83 -11.85 10.43
CA GLU A 127 26.88 -10.89 10.77
C GLU A 127 27.35 -11.08 12.22
N THR A 128 28.09 -12.16 12.47
CA THR A 128 28.57 -12.50 13.83
C THR A 128 30.05 -12.24 14.02
N SER A 129 30.79 -11.87 12.98
CA SER A 129 32.12 -11.26 13.10
C SER A 129 32.63 -10.82 11.72
N ILE A 130 33.04 -9.55 11.60
CA ILE A 130 33.72 -8.95 10.44
C ILE A 130 34.92 -9.80 9.96
N ALA A 131 35.49 -10.62 10.84
CA ALA A 131 36.59 -11.53 10.55
C ALA A 131 36.22 -12.81 9.76
N LYS A 132 34.92 -13.15 9.59
CA LYS A 132 34.48 -14.42 8.98
C LYS A 132 33.85 -14.27 7.59
N SER A 133 33.43 -13.07 7.19
CA SER A 133 32.84 -12.83 5.85
C SER A 133 33.88 -12.99 4.73
N ILE A 134 35.15 -12.75 5.04
CA ILE A 134 36.30 -13.03 4.16
C ILE A 134 36.59 -14.53 3.98
N ASP A 135 36.10 -15.40 4.88
CA ASP A 135 36.34 -16.85 4.82
C ASP A 135 35.30 -17.59 3.94
N PHE A 136 34.25 -16.89 3.49
CA PHE A 136 33.27 -17.44 2.55
C PHE A 136 33.48 -16.88 1.16
N LEU A 137 34.70 -17.00 0.69
CA LEU A 137 34.91 -16.96 -0.74
C LEU A 137 34.37 -18.27 -1.32
N PRO A 138 33.70 -18.24 -2.49
CA PRO A 138 33.41 -19.46 -3.21
C PRO A 138 34.75 -20.18 -3.48
N GLU A 139 34.93 -21.34 -2.87
CA GLU A 139 36.09 -22.20 -3.16
C GLU A 139 35.82 -22.89 -4.51
N VAL A 140 36.80 -22.79 -5.42
CA VAL A 140 36.77 -23.30 -6.80
C VAL A 140 37.19 -24.75 -6.90
#